data_AF-A0A2E9C7Q2-F1
#
_entry.id   AF-A0A2E9C7Q2-F1
#
_cell.length_a   1.000
_cell.length_b   1.000
_cell.length_c   1.000
_cell.angle_alpha   90.00
_cell.angle_beta   90.00
_cell.angle_gamma   90.00
#
_symmetry.space_group_name_H-M   'P 1'
#
loop_
_entity.id
_entity.type
_entity.pdbx_description
1 polymer ?
#
loop_
_entity_poly.entity_id
_entity_poly.type
_entity_poly.pdbx_seq_one_letter_code
_entity_poly.pdbx_strand_id
1 'polypeptide(L)'
;MIKNKVSKIIFIGGNRYKEDGPFIGFAKQCLKNKIDIVLLIDKVRLKYPTKTMGSLKDALEQNNIPYEVVSSISKEIILKHKREKAMIFSVHCRWIIKEDVLKLFPNMIFNYHNLSLPEQRGAAGHSWRLMQGNNKSQLNIHKISTEVDKGDIVLKKNIRFPKSCSNLTKCYKYIEKHEQKLFSSFLLLSKDKVSTQNERKSFYWPRLDTLKHGWIDWNWSAKEIKLFCSAFDEPFTGASTFVNNNRVFFTDAALVDNSTYFHPFQAGLVYRIINNYIFIATINGGIKVRVKKIKSLKGNIIQNMDIRLGDRFITPEKYLHLAKTEKCNY
;
A
#
# COMPACT_ATOMS: atom_id res chain seq x y z
N MET A 1 -17.88 -25.96 3.93
CA MET A 1 -16.91 -24.96 3.42
C MET A 1 -17.65 -23.65 3.17
N ILE A 2 -17.02 -22.47 3.30
CA ILE A 2 -17.65 -21.17 3.03
C ILE A 2 -18.30 -21.17 1.65
N LYS A 3 -17.61 -21.72 0.64
CA LYS A 3 -18.15 -21.88 -0.72
C LYS A 3 -19.43 -22.72 -0.85
N ASN A 4 -19.76 -23.55 0.15
CA ASN A 4 -21.01 -24.31 0.16
C ASN A 4 -22.14 -23.57 0.90
N LYS A 5 -21.79 -22.53 1.69
CA LYS A 5 -22.72 -21.74 2.50
C LYS A 5 -23.04 -20.38 1.88
N VAL A 6 -22.21 -19.92 0.94
CA VAL A 6 -22.29 -18.60 0.32
C VAL A 6 -22.51 -18.77 -1.19
N SER A 7 -23.62 -18.24 -1.69
CA SER A 7 -23.92 -18.17 -3.12
C SER A 7 -23.58 -16.80 -3.74
N LYS A 8 -23.40 -15.75 -2.92
CA LYS A 8 -23.02 -14.41 -3.39
C LYS A 8 -22.00 -13.71 -2.49
N ILE A 9 -21.00 -13.05 -3.08
CA ILE A 9 -20.04 -12.21 -2.37
C ILE A 9 -20.14 -10.77 -2.87
N ILE A 10 -20.46 -9.85 -1.95
CA ILE A 10 -20.43 -8.42 -2.19
C ILE A 10 -19.02 -7.93 -1.82
N PHE A 11 -18.20 -7.66 -2.83
CA PHE A 11 -16.89 -7.08 -2.62
C PHE A 11 -16.99 -5.57 -2.45
N ILE A 12 -16.16 -5.01 -1.57
CA ILE A 12 -16.06 -3.57 -1.37
C ILE A 12 -14.60 -3.15 -1.49
N GLY A 13 -14.31 -2.16 -2.34
CA GLY A 13 -12.96 -1.62 -2.53
C GLY A 13 -12.39 -1.94 -3.91
N GLY A 14 -11.29 -2.70 -3.99
CA GLY A 14 -10.71 -3.11 -5.27
C GLY A 14 -9.21 -3.38 -5.23
N ASN A 15 -8.55 -3.26 -6.39
CA ASN A 15 -7.10 -3.46 -6.53
C ASN A 15 -6.27 -2.31 -5.98
N ARG A 16 -4.97 -2.59 -5.82
CA ARG A 16 -3.94 -1.58 -5.55
C ARG A 16 -3.60 -0.78 -6.83
N TYR A 17 -3.01 0.39 -6.64
CA TYR A 17 -2.59 1.27 -7.74
C TYR A 17 -1.47 0.64 -8.58
N LYS A 18 -1.61 0.62 -9.91
CA LYS A 18 -0.70 0.00 -10.89
C LYS A 18 -0.50 -1.51 -10.70
N GLU A 19 -1.53 -2.20 -10.20
CA GLU A 19 -1.52 -3.65 -10.01
C GLU A 19 -2.79 -4.32 -10.52
N ASP A 20 -2.65 -5.58 -10.91
CA ASP A 20 -3.77 -6.42 -11.37
C ASP A 20 -4.51 -7.09 -10.21
N GLY A 21 -4.02 -6.96 -8.98
CA GLY A 21 -4.54 -7.67 -7.80
C GLY A 21 -4.70 -6.82 -6.53
N PRO A 22 -5.18 -7.45 -5.45
CA PRO A 22 -5.52 -8.88 -5.35
C PRO A 22 -6.97 -9.19 -5.75
N PHE A 23 -7.82 -8.17 -5.85
CA PHE A 23 -9.27 -8.32 -6.02
C PHE A 23 -9.63 -9.08 -7.29
N ILE A 24 -9.03 -8.77 -8.46
CA ILE A 24 -9.37 -9.47 -9.71
C ILE A 24 -9.11 -10.98 -9.59
N GLY A 25 -8.02 -11.36 -8.93
CA GLY A 25 -7.75 -12.77 -8.66
C GLY A 25 -8.78 -13.40 -7.72
N PHE A 26 -9.20 -12.69 -6.67
CA PHE A 26 -10.26 -13.16 -5.76
C PHE A 26 -11.60 -13.34 -6.49
N ALA A 27 -11.99 -12.36 -7.31
CA ALA A 27 -13.19 -12.42 -8.15
C ALA A 27 -13.18 -13.63 -9.09
N LYS A 28 -12.06 -13.88 -9.79
CA LYS A 28 -11.89 -15.06 -10.66
C LYS A 28 -12.07 -16.37 -9.90
N GLN A 29 -11.54 -16.46 -8.67
CA GLN A 29 -11.71 -17.64 -7.84
C GLN A 29 -13.18 -17.85 -7.44
N CYS A 30 -13.92 -16.79 -7.11
CA CYS A 30 -15.35 -16.87 -6.82
C CYS A 30 -16.14 -17.39 -8.02
N LEU A 31 -15.95 -16.80 -9.20
CA LEU A 31 -16.62 -17.19 -10.43
C LEU A 31 -16.33 -18.65 -10.79
N LYS A 32 -15.07 -19.11 -10.65
CA LYS A 32 -14.69 -20.52 -10.85
C LYS A 32 -15.41 -21.47 -9.90
N ASN A 33 -15.73 -21.02 -8.69
CA ASN A 33 -16.48 -21.80 -7.69
C ASN A 33 -18.00 -21.59 -7.79
N LYS A 34 -18.52 -20.98 -8.87
CA LYS A 34 -19.95 -20.66 -9.07
C LYS A 34 -20.55 -19.81 -7.95
N ILE A 35 -19.74 -18.88 -7.42
CA ILE A 35 -20.20 -17.89 -6.44
C ILE A 35 -20.44 -16.59 -7.19
N ASP A 36 -21.67 -16.08 -7.13
CA ASP A 36 -22.01 -14.78 -7.72
C ASP A 36 -21.24 -13.67 -7.02
N ILE A 37 -20.85 -12.64 -7.76
CA ILE A 37 -20.13 -11.52 -7.19
C ILE A 37 -20.74 -10.20 -7.65
N VAL A 38 -20.47 -9.15 -6.89
CA VAL A 38 -20.57 -7.76 -7.33
C VAL A 38 -19.52 -6.95 -6.60
N LEU A 39 -18.84 -6.04 -7.31
CA LEU A 39 -17.90 -5.11 -6.70
C LEU A 39 -18.57 -3.74 -6.48
N LEU A 40 -18.60 -3.27 -5.24
CA LEU A 40 -18.91 -1.88 -4.91
C LEU A 40 -17.59 -1.09 -4.84
N ILE A 41 -17.46 -0.08 -5.70
CA ILE A 41 -16.20 0.64 -5.93
C ILE A 41 -16.40 2.14 -6.05
N ASP A 42 -15.43 2.92 -5.60
CA ASP A 42 -15.44 4.38 -5.74
C ASP A 42 -14.94 4.83 -7.13
N LYS A 43 -15.41 6.00 -7.58
CA LYS A 43 -15.07 6.56 -8.90
C LYS A 43 -13.57 6.79 -9.09
N VAL A 44 -12.82 7.07 -8.03
CA VAL A 44 -11.37 7.33 -8.11
C VAL A 44 -10.62 6.02 -8.34
N ARG A 45 -10.95 4.98 -7.57
CA ARG A 45 -10.33 3.66 -7.68
C ARG A 45 -10.69 2.95 -8.97
N LEU A 46 -11.89 3.14 -9.50
CA LEU A 46 -12.27 2.56 -10.79
C LEU A 46 -11.30 3.00 -11.92
N LYS A 47 -10.76 4.21 -11.82
CA LYS A 47 -9.78 4.78 -12.77
C LYS A 47 -8.34 4.39 -12.47
N TYR A 48 -8.08 3.57 -11.45
CA TYR A 48 -6.71 3.18 -11.13
C TYR A 48 -6.09 2.45 -12.30
N PRO A 49 -4.87 2.83 -12.73
CA PRO A 49 -4.12 2.01 -13.67
C PRO A 49 -3.88 0.64 -13.03
N THR A 50 -3.94 -0.38 -13.86
CA THR A 50 -3.51 -1.74 -13.55
C THR A 50 -2.13 -1.96 -14.14
N LYS A 51 -1.59 -3.16 -14.00
CA LYS A 51 -0.29 -3.48 -14.56
C LYS A 51 -0.39 -3.94 -16.01
N THR A 52 -1.42 -4.70 -16.36
CA THR A 52 -1.53 -5.35 -17.67
C THR A 52 -2.83 -5.07 -18.43
N MET A 53 -3.85 -4.50 -17.78
CA MET A 53 -5.21 -4.42 -18.31
C MET A 53 -5.71 -2.98 -18.44
N GLY A 54 -4.84 -1.99 -18.64
CA GLY A 54 -5.27 -0.58 -18.71
C GLY A 54 -5.72 -0.06 -17.34
N SER A 55 -6.96 0.39 -17.21
CA SER A 55 -7.56 0.81 -15.93
C SER A 55 -8.27 -0.34 -15.20
N LEU A 56 -8.62 -0.16 -13.93
CA LEU A 56 -9.39 -1.15 -13.18
C LEU A 56 -10.78 -1.35 -13.81
N LYS A 57 -11.37 -0.31 -14.41
CA LYS A 57 -12.58 -0.44 -15.25
C LYS A 57 -12.38 -1.46 -16.37
N ASP A 58 -11.34 -1.26 -17.17
CA ASP A 58 -11.02 -2.11 -18.32
C ASP A 58 -10.76 -3.56 -17.85
N ALA A 59 -10.06 -3.74 -16.73
CA ALA A 59 -9.83 -5.04 -16.13
C ALA A 59 -11.13 -5.73 -15.66
N LEU A 60 -12.08 -4.98 -15.10
CA LEU A 60 -13.38 -5.54 -14.70
C LEU A 60 -14.18 -6.00 -15.92
N GLU A 61 -14.22 -5.17 -16.97
CA GLU A 61 -14.95 -5.44 -18.21
C GLU A 61 -14.34 -6.62 -18.98
N GLN A 62 -13.02 -6.67 -19.16
CA GLN A 62 -12.32 -7.79 -19.80
C GLN A 62 -12.52 -9.13 -19.09
N ASN A 63 -12.78 -9.11 -17.78
CA ASN A 63 -12.99 -10.32 -16.98
C ASN A 63 -14.47 -10.59 -16.68
N ASN A 64 -15.40 -9.83 -17.28
CA ASN A 64 -16.85 -9.94 -17.05
C ASN A 64 -17.22 -9.88 -15.54
N ILE A 65 -16.54 -9.01 -14.78
CA ILE A 65 -16.79 -8.83 -13.35
C ILE A 65 -17.82 -7.71 -13.16
N PRO A 66 -19.02 -8.01 -12.63
CA PRO A 66 -20.03 -6.98 -12.38
C PRO A 66 -19.59 -6.02 -11.27
N TYR A 67 -19.83 -4.72 -11.47
CA TYR A 67 -19.50 -3.68 -10.51
C TYR A 67 -20.57 -2.58 -10.48
N GLU A 68 -20.67 -1.89 -9.35
CA GLU A 68 -21.47 -0.68 -9.16
C GLU A 68 -20.58 0.43 -8.58
N VAL A 69 -20.63 1.60 -9.20
CA VAL A 69 -19.90 2.77 -8.71
C VAL A 69 -20.72 3.48 -7.66
N VAL A 70 -20.18 3.61 -6.46
CA VAL A 70 -20.86 4.21 -5.31
C VAL A 70 -20.00 5.28 -4.65
N SER A 71 -20.65 6.27 -4.01
CA SER A 71 -19.97 7.32 -3.25
C SER A 71 -19.71 6.93 -1.79
N SER A 72 -20.51 6.01 -1.25
CA SER A 72 -20.40 5.49 0.11
C SER A 72 -21.02 4.09 0.20
N ILE A 73 -20.80 3.41 1.33
CA ILE A 73 -21.45 2.13 1.64
C ILE A 73 -22.54 2.39 2.67
N SER A 74 -23.78 2.47 2.17
CA SER A 74 -24.98 2.60 3.00
C SER A 74 -25.76 1.29 3.05
N LYS A 75 -26.64 1.19 4.04
CA LYS A 75 -27.57 0.05 4.20
C LYS A 75 -28.39 -0.18 2.93
N GLU A 76 -28.88 0.88 2.30
CA GLU A 76 -29.73 0.83 1.11
C GLU A 76 -28.99 0.22 -0.09
N ILE A 77 -27.76 0.66 -0.32
CA ILE A 77 -26.90 0.14 -1.39
C ILE A 77 -26.66 -1.36 -1.19
N ILE A 78 -26.33 -1.75 0.03
CA ILE A 78 -26.06 -3.14 0.36
C ILE A 78 -27.31 -4.01 0.22
N LEU A 79 -28.49 -3.51 0.60
CA LEU A 79 -29.76 -4.23 0.48
C LEU A 79 -30.12 -4.55 -0.98
N LYS A 80 -29.77 -3.71 -1.96
CA LYS A 80 -29.96 -4.00 -3.40
C LYS A 80 -29.27 -5.29 -3.84
N HIS A 81 -28.17 -5.65 -3.17
CA HIS A 81 -27.33 -6.79 -3.54
C HIS A 81 -27.47 -7.99 -2.61
N LYS A 82 -28.09 -7.80 -1.44
CA LYS A 82 -28.24 -8.84 -0.42
C LYS A 82 -29.10 -9.99 -0.95
N ARG A 83 -28.67 -11.21 -0.62
CA ARG A 83 -29.41 -12.47 -0.83
C ARG A 83 -29.29 -13.33 0.42
N GLU A 84 -30.09 -14.39 0.52
CA GLU A 84 -30.12 -15.29 1.68
C GLU A 84 -28.72 -15.82 2.06
N LYS A 85 -27.95 -16.26 1.06
CA LYS A 85 -26.59 -16.81 1.24
C LYS A 85 -25.51 -15.84 0.74
N ALA A 86 -25.59 -14.58 1.17
CA ALA A 86 -24.62 -13.55 0.80
C ALA A 86 -23.65 -13.19 1.94
N MET A 87 -22.44 -12.75 1.58
CA MET A 87 -21.46 -12.20 2.52
C MET A 87 -20.80 -10.93 1.94
N ILE A 88 -20.19 -10.13 2.80
CA ILE A 88 -19.39 -8.97 2.39
C ILE A 88 -17.90 -9.29 2.56
N PHE A 89 -17.10 -8.93 1.56
CA PHE A 89 -15.65 -9.08 1.61
C PHE A 89 -14.96 -7.77 1.21
N SER A 90 -14.42 -7.05 2.20
CA SER A 90 -13.65 -5.83 2.00
C SER A 90 -12.24 -6.14 1.51
N VAL A 91 -11.82 -5.45 0.44
CA VAL A 91 -10.47 -5.53 -0.12
C VAL A 91 -9.94 -4.12 -0.35
N HIS A 92 -8.98 -3.70 0.48
CA HIS A 92 -8.39 -2.36 0.45
C HIS A 92 -9.43 -1.23 0.57
N CYS A 93 -10.59 -1.49 1.19
CA CYS A 93 -11.69 -0.53 1.26
C CYS A 93 -11.25 0.78 1.91
N ARG A 94 -11.83 1.88 1.43
CA ARG A 94 -11.62 3.22 2.01
C ARG A 94 -12.72 3.60 2.98
N TRP A 95 -13.93 3.11 2.76
CA TRP A 95 -15.06 3.45 3.61
C TRP A 95 -15.03 2.66 4.92
N ILE A 96 -15.44 3.34 5.98
CA ILE A 96 -15.78 2.70 7.25
C ILE A 96 -17.17 2.08 7.07
N ILE A 97 -17.28 0.77 7.30
CA ILE A 97 -18.57 0.07 7.26
C ILE A 97 -19.29 0.36 8.58
N LYS A 98 -20.44 1.02 8.47
CA LYS A 98 -21.26 1.44 9.61
C LYS A 98 -22.01 0.26 10.23
N GLU A 99 -22.40 0.42 11.49
CA GLU A 99 -23.03 -0.63 12.29
C GLU A 99 -24.35 -1.14 11.70
N ASP A 100 -25.11 -0.29 11.04
CA ASP A 100 -26.35 -0.64 10.33
C ASP A 100 -26.10 -1.68 9.21
N VAL A 101 -24.99 -1.55 8.47
CA VAL A 101 -24.53 -2.55 7.50
C VAL A 101 -24.00 -3.79 8.20
N LEU A 102 -23.28 -3.65 9.32
CA LEU A 102 -22.79 -4.80 10.10
C LEU A 102 -23.95 -5.70 10.55
N LYS A 103 -25.05 -5.09 11.01
CA LYS A 103 -26.27 -5.80 11.43
C LYS A 103 -26.96 -6.56 10.30
N LEU A 104 -26.75 -6.17 9.03
CA LEU A 104 -27.32 -6.90 7.89
C LEU A 104 -26.65 -8.26 7.65
N PHE A 105 -25.39 -8.45 8.05
CA PHE A 105 -24.63 -9.67 7.79
C PHE A 105 -23.91 -10.15 9.07
N PRO A 106 -24.65 -10.62 10.08
CA PRO A 106 -24.04 -11.07 11.32
C PRO A 106 -22.97 -12.14 11.06
N ASN A 107 -21.74 -11.88 11.50
CA ASN A 107 -20.56 -12.76 11.32
C ASN A 107 -20.15 -13.04 9.85
N MET A 108 -20.73 -12.36 8.86
CA MET A 108 -20.50 -12.62 7.43
C MET A 108 -19.88 -11.42 6.70
N ILE A 109 -19.11 -10.61 7.43
CA ILE A 109 -18.37 -9.46 6.90
C ILE A 109 -16.90 -9.63 7.25
N PHE A 110 -16.08 -9.75 6.22
CA PHE A 110 -14.64 -9.97 6.35
C PHE A 110 -13.86 -8.87 5.66
N ASN A 111 -12.64 -8.64 6.14
CA ASN A 111 -11.67 -7.76 5.51
C ASN A 111 -10.38 -8.52 5.24
N TYR A 112 -9.80 -8.26 4.06
CA TYR A 112 -8.44 -8.65 3.75
C TYR A 112 -7.47 -7.54 4.15
N HIS A 113 -6.51 -7.88 5.02
CA HIS A 113 -5.44 -6.99 5.45
C HIS A 113 -4.08 -7.65 5.22
N ASN A 114 -3.15 -6.96 4.56
CA ASN A 114 -1.88 -7.57 4.13
C ASN A 114 -0.70 -7.32 5.08
N LEU A 115 -0.97 -6.80 6.28
CA LEU A 115 0.01 -6.65 7.35
C LEU A 115 -0.33 -7.41 8.63
N SER A 116 0.67 -7.59 9.50
CA SER A 116 0.54 -8.22 10.81
C SER A 116 -0.46 -7.51 11.71
N LEU A 117 -1.56 -8.17 12.04
CA LEU A 117 -2.49 -7.74 13.07
C LEU A 117 -2.16 -8.44 14.40
N PRO A 118 -2.21 -7.71 15.54
CA PRO A 118 -2.63 -6.31 15.69
C PRO A 118 -1.53 -5.26 15.45
N GLU A 119 -0.29 -5.64 15.17
CA GLU A 119 0.87 -4.72 15.21
C GLU A 119 0.89 -3.65 14.10
N GLN A 120 0.01 -3.74 13.11
CA GLN A 120 0.05 -2.88 11.92
C GLN A 120 -1.35 -2.58 11.37
N ARG A 121 -2.21 -2.01 12.21
CA ARG A 121 -3.56 -1.56 11.80
C ARG A 121 -3.49 -0.31 10.94
N GLY A 122 -4.57 -0.05 10.20
CA GLY A 122 -4.74 1.19 9.45
C GLY A 122 -4.33 1.04 7.99
N ALA A 123 -3.56 2.00 7.49
CA ALA A 123 -3.32 2.13 6.05
C ALA A 123 -1.84 2.24 5.69
N ALA A 124 -1.56 2.29 4.38
CA ALA A 124 -0.20 2.41 3.83
C ALA A 124 0.81 1.40 4.39
N GLY A 125 0.32 0.21 4.76
CA GLY A 125 1.05 -0.71 5.61
C GLY A 125 2.46 -1.03 5.10
N HIS A 126 2.62 -1.44 3.84
CA HIS A 126 3.95 -1.81 3.36
C HIS A 126 4.95 -0.65 3.35
N SER A 127 4.50 0.61 3.22
CA SER A 127 5.35 1.79 3.35
C SER A 127 5.87 1.90 4.79
N TRP A 128 5.00 1.84 5.79
CA TRP A 128 5.37 1.84 7.21
C TRP A 128 6.30 0.69 7.57
N ARG A 129 5.97 -0.53 7.12
CA ARG A 129 6.80 -1.72 7.34
C ARG A 129 8.20 -1.57 6.73
N LEU A 130 8.32 -0.99 5.53
CA LEU A 130 9.61 -0.75 4.89
C LEU A 130 10.42 0.31 5.64
N MET A 131 9.79 1.41 6.10
CA MET A 131 10.45 2.41 6.93
C MET A 131 10.99 1.82 8.23
N GLN A 132 10.27 0.87 8.84
CA GLN A 132 10.70 0.13 10.04
C GLN A 132 11.82 -0.89 9.76
N GLY A 133 12.24 -1.07 8.51
CA GLY A 133 13.21 -2.10 8.14
C GLY A 133 12.70 -3.54 8.36
N ASN A 134 11.38 -3.73 8.49
CA ASN A 134 10.80 -5.01 8.85
C ASN A 134 10.57 -5.89 7.62
N ASN A 135 11.26 -7.03 7.55
CA ASN A 135 11.11 -7.99 6.46
C ASN A 135 10.06 -9.08 6.73
N LYS A 136 9.34 -9.02 7.85
CA LYS A 136 8.25 -9.94 8.19
C LYS A 136 6.91 -9.24 8.04
N SER A 137 5.90 -10.01 7.69
CA SER A 137 4.49 -9.58 7.68
C SER A 137 3.59 -10.79 7.86
N GLN A 138 2.30 -10.55 7.94
CA GLN A 138 1.28 -11.57 7.89
C GLN A 138 0.13 -11.07 7.01
N LEU A 139 -0.38 -11.95 6.15
CA LEU A 139 -1.63 -11.70 5.44
C LEU A 139 -2.77 -12.20 6.32
N ASN A 140 -3.83 -11.43 6.44
CA ASN A 140 -4.93 -11.65 7.36
C ASN A 140 -6.27 -11.55 6.64
N ILE A 141 -7.17 -12.46 6.99
CA ILE A 141 -8.60 -12.31 6.77
C ILE A 141 -9.23 -12.29 8.16
N HIS A 142 -9.87 -11.18 8.50
CA HIS A 142 -10.48 -10.96 9.80
C HIS A 142 -11.91 -10.48 9.65
N LYS A 143 -12.73 -10.67 10.69
CA LYS A 143 -14.08 -10.11 10.74
C LYS A 143 -14.01 -8.59 10.84
N ILE A 144 -14.97 -7.88 10.27
CA ILE A 144 -15.07 -6.43 10.44
C ILE A 144 -15.79 -6.11 11.75
N SER A 145 -15.21 -5.16 12.48
CA SER A 145 -15.79 -4.49 13.65
C SER A 145 -16.14 -3.04 13.31
N THR A 146 -16.77 -2.31 14.23
CA THR A 146 -16.97 -0.86 14.13
C THR A 146 -15.64 -0.10 14.11
N GLU A 147 -14.59 -0.69 14.68
CA GLU A 147 -13.23 -0.14 14.69
C GLU A 147 -12.36 -0.72 13.57
N VAL A 148 -11.41 0.09 13.07
CA VAL A 148 -10.52 -0.26 11.95
C VAL A 148 -9.57 -1.39 12.35
N ASP A 149 -9.61 -2.49 11.61
CA ASP A 149 -8.71 -3.65 11.73
C ASP A 149 -8.63 -4.31 13.12
N LYS A 150 -9.68 -4.16 13.94
CA LYS A 150 -9.72 -4.76 15.30
C LYS A 150 -10.44 -6.10 15.40
N GLY A 151 -11.32 -6.41 14.45
CA GLY A 151 -12.12 -7.64 14.52
C GLY A 151 -11.28 -8.91 14.47
N ASP A 152 -11.86 -10.01 14.93
CA ASP A 152 -11.12 -11.25 15.13
C ASP A 152 -10.56 -11.84 13.82
N ILE A 153 -9.35 -12.40 13.91
CA ILE A 153 -8.67 -13.01 12.77
C ILE A 153 -9.23 -14.42 12.54
N VAL A 154 -9.62 -14.71 11.30
CA VAL A 154 -10.21 -15.99 10.88
C VAL A 154 -9.19 -16.85 10.15
N LEU A 155 -8.32 -16.21 9.36
CA LEU A 155 -7.26 -16.90 8.64
C LEU A 155 -6.05 -15.99 8.51
N LYS A 156 -4.86 -16.57 8.64
CA LYS A 156 -3.61 -15.81 8.52
C LYS A 156 -2.50 -16.60 7.86
N LYS A 157 -1.59 -15.90 7.17
CA LYS A 157 -0.39 -16.47 6.54
C LYS A 157 0.82 -15.61 6.84
N ASN A 158 1.82 -16.17 7.53
CA ASN A 158 3.09 -15.51 7.75
C ASN A 158 3.88 -15.38 6.44
N ILE A 159 4.50 -14.21 6.25
CA ILE A 159 5.32 -13.86 5.09
C ILE A 159 6.67 -13.34 5.58
N ARG A 160 7.75 -13.81 4.92
CA ARG A 160 9.09 -13.26 5.09
C ARG A 160 9.59 -12.78 3.73
N PHE A 161 9.79 -11.48 3.60
CA PHE A 161 10.23 -10.84 2.37
C PHE A 161 11.73 -11.06 2.15
N PRO A 162 12.14 -11.49 0.94
CA PRO A 162 13.55 -11.55 0.58
C PRO A 162 14.14 -10.14 0.40
N LYS A 163 15.48 -10.03 0.42
CA LYS A 163 16.19 -8.76 0.17
C LYS A 163 15.85 -8.13 -1.19
N SER A 164 15.44 -8.93 -2.17
CA SER A 164 15.01 -8.46 -3.49
C SER A 164 13.71 -7.63 -3.45
N CYS A 165 12.92 -7.71 -2.38
CA CYS A 165 11.74 -6.87 -2.16
C CYS A 165 12.15 -5.49 -1.64
N SER A 166 12.81 -4.74 -2.52
CA SER A 166 13.45 -3.46 -2.21
C SER A 166 12.52 -2.25 -2.27
N ASN A 167 11.32 -2.40 -2.84
CA ASN A 167 10.29 -1.35 -2.96
C ASN A 167 8.89 -1.97 -2.94
N LEU A 168 7.85 -1.13 -2.98
CA LEU A 168 6.46 -1.56 -2.84
C LEU A 168 6.02 -2.48 -4.00
N THR A 169 6.28 -2.11 -5.26
CA THR A 169 5.94 -2.95 -6.42
C THR A 169 6.50 -4.37 -6.28
N LYS A 170 7.77 -4.52 -5.89
CA LYS A 170 8.39 -5.84 -5.69
C LYS A 170 7.77 -6.58 -4.51
N CYS A 171 7.46 -5.89 -3.41
CA CYS A 171 6.76 -6.48 -2.26
C CYS A 171 5.38 -7.02 -2.64
N TYR A 172 4.59 -6.23 -3.37
CA TYR A 172 3.25 -6.62 -3.77
C TYR A 172 3.26 -7.77 -4.76
N LYS A 173 4.14 -7.71 -5.78
CA LYS A 173 4.37 -8.84 -6.70
C LYS A 173 4.76 -10.12 -5.96
N TYR A 174 5.58 -10.00 -4.91
CA TYR A 174 5.99 -11.16 -4.10
C TYR A 174 4.81 -11.79 -3.35
N ILE A 175 3.93 -10.99 -2.74
CA ILE A 175 2.82 -11.53 -1.97
C ILE A 175 1.66 -12.02 -2.83
N GLU A 176 1.48 -11.54 -4.06
CA GLU A 176 0.33 -11.83 -4.92
C GLU A 176 -0.11 -13.31 -4.88
N LYS A 177 0.81 -14.26 -5.13
CA LYS A 177 0.51 -15.70 -5.08
C LYS A 177 0.08 -16.18 -3.70
N HIS A 178 0.60 -15.59 -2.63
CA HIS A 178 0.20 -15.87 -1.26
C HIS A 178 -1.18 -15.30 -0.93
N GLU A 179 -1.52 -14.11 -1.46
CA GLU A 179 -2.86 -13.52 -1.32
C GLU A 179 -3.89 -14.43 -1.98
N GLN A 180 -3.62 -14.89 -3.21
CA GLN A 180 -4.52 -15.80 -3.94
C GLN A 180 -4.73 -17.11 -3.18
N LYS A 181 -3.66 -17.72 -2.66
CA LYS A 181 -3.75 -18.95 -1.87
C LYS A 181 -4.52 -18.74 -0.56
N LEU A 182 -4.29 -17.63 0.14
CA LEU A 182 -5.01 -17.30 1.37
C LEU A 182 -6.52 -17.22 1.11
N PHE A 183 -6.92 -16.53 0.05
CA PHE A 183 -8.33 -16.42 -0.32
C PHE A 183 -8.94 -17.76 -0.75
N SER A 184 -8.21 -18.58 -1.52
CA SER A 184 -8.65 -19.94 -1.84
C SER A 184 -8.90 -20.76 -0.57
N SER A 185 -7.96 -20.72 0.38
CA SER A 185 -8.08 -21.42 1.66
C SER A 185 -9.27 -20.91 2.46
N PHE A 186 -9.52 -19.60 2.45
CA PHE A 186 -10.69 -19.00 3.10
C PHE A 186 -12.01 -19.54 2.52
N LEU A 187 -12.17 -19.60 1.20
CA LEU A 187 -13.37 -20.18 0.58
C LEU A 187 -13.59 -21.66 0.95
N LEU A 188 -12.53 -22.39 1.29
CA LEU A 188 -12.58 -23.79 1.71
C LEU A 188 -12.81 -23.99 3.22
N LEU A 189 -12.80 -22.94 4.05
CA LEU A 189 -12.99 -23.08 5.50
C LEU A 189 -14.35 -23.70 5.84
N SER A 190 -14.37 -24.77 6.63
CA SER A 190 -15.62 -25.41 7.10
C SER A 190 -16.20 -24.72 8.34
N LYS A 191 -15.32 -24.23 9.22
CA LYS A 191 -15.61 -23.51 10.46
C LYS A 191 -14.56 -22.41 10.66
N ASP A 192 -14.97 -21.28 11.21
CA ASP A 192 -14.05 -20.19 11.57
C ASP A 192 -13.22 -20.62 12.79
N LYS A 193 -11.89 -20.62 12.64
CA LYS A 193 -10.99 -20.62 13.79
C LYS A 193 -10.66 -19.18 14.12
N VAL A 194 -11.44 -18.61 15.03
CA VAL A 194 -11.40 -17.20 15.39
C VAL A 194 -10.29 -16.98 16.43
N SER A 195 -9.45 -15.96 16.22
CA SER A 195 -8.41 -15.53 17.15
C SER A 195 -8.58 -14.05 17.45
N THR A 196 -8.92 -13.73 18.70
CA THR A 196 -8.99 -12.35 19.18
C THR A 196 -7.61 -11.72 19.20
N GLN A 197 -7.57 -10.43 18.85
CA GLN A 197 -6.34 -9.66 18.78
C GLN A 197 -5.91 -9.18 20.18
N ASN A 198 -4.61 -9.17 20.45
CA ASN A 198 -4.07 -8.64 21.70
C ASN A 198 -3.83 -7.13 21.59
N GLU A 199 -4.71 -6.33 22.19
CA GLU A 199 -4.64 -4.86 22.14
C GLU A 199 -3.29 -4.28 22.61
N ARG A 200 -2.61 -4.93 23.57
CA ARG A 200 -1.31 -4.47 24.08
C ARG A 200 -0.17 -4.54 23.05
N LYS A 201 -0.38 -5.26 21.94
CA LYS A 201 0.58 -5.36 20.83
C LYS A 201 0.20 -4.47 19.64
N SER A 202 -0.88 -3.70 19.76
CA SER A 202 -1.44 -2.98 18.62
C SER A 202 -0.71 -1.67 18.31
N PHE A 203 -0.58 -1.37 17.01
CA PHE A 203 -0.19 -0.05 16.52
C PHE A 203 -1.14 0.36 15.41
N TYR A 204 -1.39 1.67 15.29
CA TYR A 204 -2.16 2.25 14.20
C TYR A 204 -1.27 3.15 13.35
N TRP A 205 -1.31 2.94 12.04
CA TRP A 205 -0.59 3.76 11.09
C TRP A 205 -1.55 4.50 10.15
N PRO A 206 -1.42 5.83 9.99
CA PRO A 206 -2.30 6.60 9.13
C PRO A 206 -1.98 6.37 7.64
N ARG A 207 -2.90 6.84 6.81
CA ARG A 207 -2.70 6.89 5.35
C ARG A 207 -1.50 7.79 5.03
N LEU A 208 -0.80 7.43 3.96
CA LEU A 208 0.28 8.22 3.39
C LEU A 208 -0.06 8.64 1.97
N ASP A 209 0.40 9.83 1.61
CA ASP A 209 0.46 10.37 0.26
C ASP A 209 1.91 10.73 -0.04
N THR A 210 2.43 10.24 -1.17
CA THR A 210 3.85 10.40 -1.51
C THR A 210 4.25 11.87 -1.72
N LEU A 211 3.37 12.69 -2.31
CA LEU A 211 3.68 14.08 -2.60
C LEU A 211 3.60 14.96 -1.34
N LYS A 212 2.77 14.58 -0.37
CA LYS A 212 2.63 15.29 0.91
C LYS A 212 3.65 14.85 1.95
N HIS A 213 3.85 13.54 2.11
CA HIS A 213 4.60 12.95 3.22
C HIS A 213 6.01 12.49 2.83
N GLY A 214 6.27 12.23 1.56
CA GLY A 214 7.54 11.70 1.06
C GLY A 214 8.65 12.74 0.99
N TRP A 215 8.96 13.41 2.10
CA TRP A 215 10.03 14.40 2.22
C TRP A 215 11.20 13.84 3.02
N ILE A 216 12.41 13.91 2.46
CA ILE A 216 13.63 13.39 3.08
C ILE A 216 14.12 14.39 4.12
N ASP A 217 14.29 13.94 5.36
CA ASP A 217 15.04 14.67 6.37
C ASP A 217 16.52 14.28 6.27
N TRP A 218 17.39 15.26 6.03
CA TRP A 218 18.83 15.03 5.87
C TRP A 218 19.55 14.82 7.21
N ASN A 219 18.84 14.92 8.34
CA ASN A 219 19.35 14.50 9.65
C ASN A 219 19.25 12.98 9.88
N TRP A 220 18.69 12.24 8.93
CA TRP A 220 18.64 10.78 8.98
C TRP A 220 19.95 10.16 8.49
N SER A 221 20.18 8.93 8.93
CA SER A 221 21.27 8.11 8.40
C SER A 221 21.04 7.60 7.00
N ALA A 222 22.11 7.19 6.30
CA ALA A 222 22.00 6.58 4.98
C ALA A 222 20.97 5.44 4.96
N LYS A 223 20.98 4.61 6.02
CA LYS A 223 20.05 3.49 6.19
C LYS A 223 18.60 3.96 6.28
N GLU A 224 18.32 4.96 7.11
CA GLU A 224 16.98 5.50 7.29
C GLU A 224 16.47 6.18 6.02
N ILE A 225 17.29 7.01 5.37
CA ILE A 225 16.95 7.62 4.07
C ILE A 225 16.66 6.54 3.03
N LYS A 226 17.48 5.49 2.95
CA LYS A 226 17.26 4.39 2.01
C LYS A 226 15.95 3.65 2.30
N LEU A 227 15.62 3.38 3.56
CA LEU A 227 14.35 2.72 3.92
C LEU A 227 13.15 3.61 3.62
N PHE A 228 13.28 4.91 3.86
CA PHE A 228 12.29 5.92 3.51
C PHE A 228 12.08 5.99 1.99
N CYS A 229 13.15 6.06 1.20
CA CYS A 229 13.08 5.98 -0.26
C CYS A 229 12.33 4.72 -0.70
N SER A 230 12.70 3.53 -0.19
CA SER A 230 12.02 2.27 -0.47
C SER A 230 10.50 2.29 -0.19
N ALA A 231 10.07 3.03 0.83
CA ALA A 231 8.67 3.11 1.27
C ALA A 231 7.79 4.01 0.39
N PHE A 232 8.39 4.93 -0.37
CA PHE A 232 7.72 5.87 -1.27
C PHE A 232 8.04 5.63 -2.76
N ASP A 233 8.89 4.65 -3.05
CA ASP A 233 9.28 4.23 -4.40
C ASP A 233 8.10 3.59 -5.16
N GLU A 234 8.39 3.04 -6.35
CA GLU A 234 7.41 2.42 -7.24
C GLU A 234 6.40 1.54 -6.48
N PRO A 235 5.09 1.68 -6.77
CA PRO A 235 4.51 2.30 -7.99
C PRO A 235 4.30 3.82 -7.92
N PHE A 236 4.68 4.45 -6.81
CA PHE A 236 4.54 5.88 -6.59
C PHE A 236 5.76 6.65 -7.10
N THR A 237 5.81 7.93 -6.75
CA THR A 237 6.71 8.92 -7.32
C THR A 237 8.14 8.86 -6.76
N GLY A 238 8.33 8.28 -5.57
CA GLY A 238 9.59 8.32 -4.82
C GLY A 238 9.56 9.35 -3.69
N ALA A 239 10.50 9.20 -2.74
CA ALA A 239 10.77 10.22 -1.73
C ALA A 239 11.43 11.45 -2.39
N SER A 240 11.29 12.62 -1.78
CA SER A 240 11.64 13.90 -2.42
C SER A 240 12.40 14.86 -1.50
N THR A 241 13.12 15.78 -2.13
CA THR A 241 13.95 16.84 -1.52
C THR A 241 14.08 17.98 -2.53
N PHE A 242 14.77 19.06 -2.20
CA PHE A 242 15.19 20.08 -3.17
C PHE A 242 16.68 19.98 -3.48
N VAL A 243 17.06 20.39 -4.69
CA VAL A 243 18.42 20.78 -5.12
C VAL A 243 18.29 21.94 -6.09
N ASN A 244 19.15 22.96 -5.96
CA ASN A 244 19.11 24.16 -6.82
C ASN A 244 17.68 24.72 -6.98
N ASN A 245 16.95 24.85 -5.87
CA ASN A 245 15.54 25.30 -5.79
C ASN A 245 14.49 24.46 -6.54
N ASN A 246 14.86 23.28 -7.03
CA ASN A 246 13.95 22.38 -7.72
C ASN A 246 13.59 21.19 -6.84
N ARG A 247 12.28 20.89 -6.69
CA ARG A 247 11.84 19.64 -6.08
C ARG A 247 12.22 18.47 -7.00
N VAL A 248 12.84 17.47 -6.40
CA VAL A 248 13.30 16.25 -7.07
C VAL A 248 12.85 15.01 -6.31
N PHE A 249 12.83 13.88 -7.01
CA PHE A 249 12.41 12.59 -6.47
C PHE A 249 13.55 11.58 -6.62
N PHE A 250 13.79 10.83 -5.56
CA PHE A 250 14.82 9.79 -5.52
C PHE A 250 14.24 8.45 -5.92
N THR A 251 15.00 7.75 -6.76
CA THR A 251 14.72 6.40 -7.21
C THR A 251 15.99 5.56 -7.17
N ASP A 252 15.84 4.24 -7.09
CA ASP A 252 16.97 3.29 -7.06
C ASP A 252 18.01 3.61 -5.98
N ALA A 253 17.51 3.96 -4.79
CA ALA A 253 18.33 4.35 -3.65
C ALA A 253 19.07 3.14 -3.04
N ALA A 254 20.38 3.27 -2.87
CA ALA A 254 21.22 2.23 -2.30
C ALA A 254 22.29 2.81 -1.36
N LEU A 255 22.63 2.05 -0.33
CA LEU A 255 23.70 2.39 0.61
C LEU A 255 25.08 2.24 -0.05
N VAL A 256 25.97 3.17 0.21
CA VAL A 256 27.35 3.21 -0.28
C VAL A 256 28.26 3.82 0.79
N ASP A 257 29.55 3.54 0.71
CA ASP A 257 30.55 4.15 1.59
C ASP A 257 30.16 4.02 3.09
N ASN A 258 29.62 2.87 3.50
CA ASN A 258 29.00 2.65 4.82
C ASN A 258 29.94 2.85 6.02
N SER A 259 31.25 2.76 5.79
CA SER A 259 32.29 2.98 6.80
C SER A 259 32.80 4.42 6.84
N THR A 260 32.34 5.26 5.92
CA THR A 260 32.76 6.66 5.84
C THR A 260 31.92 7.50 6.78
N TYR A 261 32.59 8.17 7.70
CA TYR A 261 31.97 9.19 8.52
C TYR A 261 31.94 10.51 7.74
N PHE A 262 30.72 11.01 7.50
CA PHE A 262 30.50 12.39 7.09
C PHE A 262 30.02 13.18 8.30
N HIS A 263 30.61 14.35 8.53
CA HIS A 263 30.12 15.28 9.54
C HIS A 263 28.67 15.67 9.24
N PRO A 264 27.77 15.89 10.22
CA PRO A 264 26.38 16.27 9.96
C PRO A 264 26.21 17.46 9.02
N PHE A 265 27.11 18.43 9.05
CA PHE A 265 27.11 19.58 8.12
C PHE A 265 27.38 19.20 6.66
N GLN A 266 27.89 18.00 6.38
CA GLN A 266 28.07 17.47 5.03
C GLN A 266 26.81 16.77 4.50
N ALA A 267 25.79 16.52 5.33
CA ALA A 267 24.58 15.86 4.89
C ALA A 267 23.91 16.60 3.72
N GLY A 268 23.54 15.85 2.68
CA GLY A 268 22.98 16.38 1.45
C GLY A 268 24.01 16.81 0.40
N LEU A 269 25.32 16.88 0.71
CA LEU A 269 26.35 17.22 -0.28
C LEU A 269 26.57 16.12 -1.31
N VAL A 270 26.63 16.51 -2.58
CA VAL A 270 27.05 15.64 -3.68
C VAL A 270 28.57 15.52 -3.68
N TYR A 271 29.09 14.35 -3.32
CA TYR A 271 30.53 14.10 -3.28
C TYR A 271 31.05 13.24 -4.45
N ARG A 272 30.15 12.62 -5.23
CA ARG A 272 30.53 11.78 -6.38
C ARG A 272 29.37 11.65 -7.37
N ILE A 273 29.69 11.63 -8.66
CA ILE A 273 28.75 11.38 -9.75
C ILE A 273 29.36 10.32 -10.68
N ILE A 274 28.68 9.19 -10.86
CA ILE A 274 29.13 8.09 -11.73
C ILE A 274 27.94 7.50 -12.45
N ASN A 275 27.99 7.39 -13.79
CA ASN A 275 26.98 6.70 -14.60
C ASN A 275 25.53 7.14 -14.28
N ASN A 276 25.30 8.45 -14.14
CA ASN A 276 24.03 9.09 -13.75
C ASN A 276 23.51 8.76 -12.32
N TYR A 277 24.33 8.12 -11.49
CA TYR A 277 24.08 8.06 -10.05
C TYR A 277 24.70 9.25 -9.35
N ILE A 278 23.94 9.83 -8.44
CA ILE A 278 24.38 10.91 -7.55
C ILE A 278 24.65 10.28 -6.19
N PHE A 279 25.87 10.47 -5.68
CA PHE A 279 26.28 9.99 -4.36
C PHE A 279 26.26 11.17 -3.40
N ILE A 280 25.52 10.99 -2.31
CA ILE A 280 25.13 12.06 -1.40
C ILE A 280 25.55 11.68 0.01
N ALA A 281 26.26 12.58 0.69
CA ALA A 281 26.68 12.40 2.07
C ALA A 281 25.47 12.43 3.01
N THR A 282 25.49 11.62 4.06
CA THR A 282 24.42 11.53 5.07
C THR A 282 25.02 11.44 6.47
N ILE A 283 24.18 11.47 7.51
CA ILE A 283 24.65 11.20 8.87
C ILE A 283 24.98 9.70 8.98
N ASN A 284 26.27 9.33 8.93
CA ASN A 284 26.74 7.93 8.91
C ASN A 284 26.51 7.20 7.56
N GLY A 285 27.54 7.22 6.71
CA GLY A 285 27.56 6.60 5.39
C GLY A 285 27.06 7.50 4.26
N GLY A 286 27.11 6.98 3.03
CA GLY A 286 26.59 7.63 1.83
C GLY A 286 25.36 6.92 1.26
N ILE A 287 24.61 7.66 0.44
CA ILE A 287 23.54 7.08 -0.38
C ILE A 287 23.78 7.40 -1.85
N LYS A 288 23.63 6.41 -2.73
CA LYS A 288 23.56 6.64 -4.17
C LYS A 288 22.13 6.57 -4.64
N VAL A 289 21.73 7.48 -5.52
CA VAL A 289 20.37 7.58 -6.06
C VAL A 289 20.38 7.94 -7.53
N ARG A 290 19.29 7.62 -8.23
CA ARG A 290 18.89 8.29 -9.47
C ARG A 290 17.87 9.36 -9.14
N VAL A 291 18.01 10.52 -9.76
CA VAL A 291 17.17 11.69 -9.53
C VAL A 291 16.19 11.89 -10.68
N LYS A 292 14.92 12.15 -10.37
CA LYS A 292 13.88 12.48 -11.36
C LYS A 292 13.26 13.84 -11.03
N LYS A 293 12.97 14.65 -12.06
CA LYS A 293 12.12 15.85 -11.98
C LYS A 293 10.71 15.51 -12.46
N ILE A 294 9.70 16.14 -11.89
CA ILE A 294 8.34 16.09 -12.43
C ILE A 294 7.93 17.49 -12.83
N LYS A 295 7.65 17.68 -14.12
CA LYS A 295 7.16 18.95 -14.67
C LYS A 295 5.64 19.10 -14.53
N SER A 296 4.88 18.01 -14.46
CA SER A 296 3.44 18.05 -14.16
C SER A 296 2.92 16.74 -13.59
N LEU A 297 1.78 16.79 -12.89
CA LEU A 297 1.08 15.62 -12.32
C LEU A 297 0.67 14.55 -13.36
N LYS A 298 0.81 14.82 -14.68
CA LYS A 298 0.36 13.95 -15.77
C LYS A 298 1.48 13.34 -16.64
N GLY A 299 2.77 13.60 -16.38
CA GLY A 299 3.82 13.08 -17.25
C GLY A 299 5.23 13.10 -16.65
N ASN A 300 5.90 11.95 -16.73
CA ASN A 300 7.32 11.82 -16.44
C ASN A 300 8.12 12.52 -17.55
N ILE A 301 8.78 13.63 -17.24
CA ILE A 301 9.84 14.18 -18.09
C ILE A 301 11.12 14.19 -17.25
N ILE A 302 12.02 13.26 -17.54
CA ILE A 302 13.39 13.30 -17.06
C ILE A 302 14.07 14.41 -17.88
N GLN A 303 14.21 15.60 -17.31
CA GLN A 303 15.24 16.52 -17.79
C GLN A 303 16.56 16.09 -17.15
N ASN A 304 17.64 16.08 -17.93
CA ASN A 304 18.98 16.13 -17.38
C ASN A 304 19.04 17.38 -16.50
N MET A 305 19.01 17.19 -15.18
CA MET A 305 19.33 18.26 -14.26
C MET A 305 20.85 18.40 -14.22
N ASP A 306 21.32 19.64 -14.33
CA ASP A 306 22.72 19.97 -14.08
C ASP A 306 22.97 19.95 -12.57
N ILE A 307 23.16 18.74 -12.04
CA ILE A 307 23.60 18.49 -10.66
C ILE A 307 25.11 18.31 -10.69
N ARG A 308 25.82 19.09 -9.90
CA ARG A 308 27.29 19.14 -9.89
C ARG A 308 27.86 18.63 -8.57
N LEU A 309 29.15 18.31 -8.56
CA LEU A 309 29.87 18.07 -7.31
C LEU A 309 29.81 19.32 -6.42
N GLY A 310 29.56 19.13 -5.13
CA GLY A 310 29.38 20.22 -4.17
C GLY A 310 27.97 20.77 -4.07
N ASP A 311 27.06 20.45 -5.02
CA ASP A 311 25.65 20.78 -4.86
C ASP A 311 25.08 20.14 -3.59
N ARG A 312 24.09 20.79 -2.98
CA ARG A 312 23.48 20.32 -1.75
C ARG A 312 22.00 20.04 -1.95
N PHE A 313 21.60 18.82 -1.64
CA PHE A 313 20.22 18.49 -1.41
C PHE A 313 19.77 18.99 -0.03
N ILE A 314 18.61 19.65 0.01
CA ILE A 314 18.03 20.17 1.24
C ILE A 314 16.51 20.04 1.19
N THR A 315 15.90 19.72 2.33
CA THR A 315 14.45 19.80 2.51
C THR A 315 14.17 20.93 3.51
N PRO A 316 13.56 22.04 3.08
CA PRO A 316 13.22 23.12 3.99
C PRO A 316 12.28 22.65 5.10
N GLU A 317 12.48 23.15 6.31
CA GLU A 317 11.75 22.73 7.52
C GLU A 317 10.23 22.78 7.35
N LYS A 318 9.71 23.80 6.65
CA LYS A 318 8.27 23.92 6.35
C LYS A 318 7.69 22.66 5.70
N TYR A 319 8.43 21.99 4.82
CA TYR A 319 7.96 20.78 4.16
C TYR A 319 8.04 19.56 5.09
N LEU A 320 9.07 19.48 5.94
CA LEU A 320 9.19 18.44 6.96
C LEU A 320 8.07 18.56 8.01
N HIS A 321 7.71 19.78 8.39
CA HIS A 321 6.60 20.06 9.28
C HIS A 321 5.26 19.64 8.65
N LEU A 322 4.96 20.11 7.43
CA LEU A 322 3.74 19.74 6.71
C LEU A 322 3.63 18.23 6.49
N ALA A 323 4.73 17.54 6.21
CA ALA A 323 4.77 16.09 6.05
C ALA A 323 4.29 15.31 7.29
N LYS A 324 4.38 15.92 8.48
CA LYS A 324 4.00 15.30 9.76
C LYS A 324 2.60 15.72 10.23
N THR A 325 2.11 16.88 9.79
CA THR A 325 0.85 17.47 10.28
C THR A 325 -0.31 17.33 9.30
N GLU A 326 -0.04 17.24 8.00
CA GLU A 326 -1.10 17.02 7.01
C GLU A 326 -1.68 15.61 7.11
N LYS A 327 -3.01 15.51 7.05
CA LYS A 327 -3.72 14.23 6.98
C LYS A 327 -4.19 13.95 5.55
N CYS A 328 -4.19 12.67 5.18
CA CYS A 328 -4.90 12.20 3.99
C CYS A 328 -6.38 12.01 4.31
N ASN A 329 -7.22 12.93 3.82
CA ASN A 329 -8.67 12.80 3.89
C ASN A 329 -9.22 11.96 2.71
N TYR A 330 -10.45 11.46 2.86
CA TYR A 330 -11.15 10.56 1.94
C TYR A 330 -11.64 11.24 0.66
#